data_AF-A0A8C9G257-F1
#
_entry.id   AF-A0A8C9G257-F1
#
_cell.length_a   1.000
_cell.length_b   1.000
_cell.length_c   1.000
_cell.angle_alpha   90.00
_cell.angle_beta   90.00
_cell.angle_gamma   90.00
#
_symmetry.space_group_name_H-M   'P 1'
#
loop_
_entity.id
_entity.type
_entity.pdbx_description
1 polymer ?
#
loop_
_entity_poly.entity_id
_entity_poly.type
_entity_poly.pdbx_seq_one_letter_code
_entity_poly.pdbx_strand_id
1 'polypeptide(L)'
;MACLERCHCCADGRRHGSILYSILKSHEQAAEGPGPRRGQAGRGCSCGSQRRVALKSPQVACKAASAVLVKTLRFVQNVPCFQELPLDEQLVLVRSCWAPLLVLGLAQERVHLETVESAEPSMLQRILTTRRHGEHAPAPGRQHPPSAGEIQAIKGFLAKCWSLDISTKEYAYLKGTVLFNPGECNYLCINH
;
A
#
# COMPACT_ATOMS: atom_id res chain seq x y z
N MET A 1 15.89 4.85 12.90
CA MET A 1 16.28 3.56 12.30
C MET A 1 15.07 2.64 12.37
N ALA A 2 14.43 2.32 11.24
CA ALA A 2 13.36 1.33 11.22
C ALA A 2 14.01 -0.05 11.11
N CYS A 3 13.89 -0.87 12.15
CA CYS A 3 14.25 -2.28 12.07
C CYS A 3 13.35 -2.94 11.01
N LEU A 4 13.94 -3.28 9.87
CA LEU A 4 13.43 -4.33 9.01
C LEU A 4 13.43 -5.60 9.87
N GLU A 5 12.28 -5.98 10.43
CA GLU A 5 12.11 -7.28 11.05
C GLU A 5 12.44 -8.34 10.00
N ARG A 6 13.63 -8.90 10.13
CA ARG A 6 14.18 -9.91 9.25
C ARG A 6 13.36 -11.17 9.47
N CYS A 7 12.71 -11.69 8.43
CA CYS A 7 12.03 -12.98 8.51
C CYS A 7 13.04 -14.06 8.96
N HIS A 8 12.71 -14.82 10.02
CA HIS A 8 13.54 -15.90 10.55
C HIS A 8 13.83 -17.01 9.52
N CYS A 9 13.08 -17.08 8.41
CA CYS A 9 13.31 -18.05 7.34
C CYS A 9 14.63 -17.85 6.59
N CYS A 10 15.26 -16.67 6.67
CA CYS A 10 16.55 -16.43 6.03
C CYS A 10 17.74 -16.91 6.88
N ALA A 11 17.55 -17.19 8.17
CA ALA A 11 18.64 -17.62 9.06
C ALA A 11 18.90 -19.13 9.00
N ASP A 12 17.92 -19.92 8.58
CA ASP A 12 18.03 -21.37 8.61
C ASP A 12 18.01 -21.97 7.19
N GLY A 13 19.17 -21.93 6.55
CA GLY A 13 19.46 -22.61 5.28
C GLY A 13 19.46 -24.14 5.39
N ARG A 14 18.68 -24.73 6.31
CA ARG A 14 18.42 -26.17 6.36
C ARG A 14 17.06 -26.47 5.77
N ARG A 15 17.08 -27.39 4.80
CA ARG A 15 15.94 -27.95 4.07
C ARG A 15 14.90 -28.52 5.06
N HIS A 16 13.98 -27.70 5.53
CA HIS A 16 12.77 -28.18 6.16
C HIS A 16 11.83 -28.64 5.04
N GLY A 17 11.76 -29.95 4.81
CA GLY A 17 10.66 -30.53 4.03
C GLY A 17 9.35 -30.07 4.67
N SER A 18 8.43 -29.52 3.88
CA SER A 18 7.13 -29.13 4.41
C SER A 18 6.44 -30.37 5.00
N ILE A 19 5.65 -30.20 6.06
CA ILE A 19 4.90 -31.32 6.68
C ILE A 19 4.06 -32.06 5.61
N LEU A 20 3.54 -31.32 4.63
CA LEU A 20 2.88 -31.86 3.44
C LEU A 20 3.81 -32.72 2.57
N TYR A 21 5.04 -32.28 2.31
CA TYR A 21 6.04 -33.09 1.62
C TYR A 21 6.37 -34.36 2.39
N SER A 22 6.50 -34.31 3.72
CA SER A 22 6.74 -35.51 4.54
C SER A 22 5.58 -36.50 4.48
N ILE A 23 4.33 -36.01 4.51
CA ILE A 23 3.11 -36.85 4.41
C ILE A 23 2.95 -37.45 3.01
N LEU A 24 3.23 -36.68 1.95
CA LEU A 24 3.15 -37.16 0.57
C LEU A 24 4.28 -38.13 0.24
N LYS A 25 5.48 -37.89 0.79
CA LYS A 25 6.68 -38.69 0.55
C LYS A 25 6.75 -39.97 1.38
N SER A 26 6.06 -40.03 2.52
CA SER A 26 5.92 -41.26 3.30
C SER A 26 5.18 -42.38 2.56
N HIS A 27 4.61 -42.10 1.38
CA HIS A 27 3.98 -43.11 0.53
C HIS A 27 4.89 -43.62 -0.61
N GLU A 28 6.09 -43.05 -0.84
CA GLU A 28 6.85 -43.33 -2.08
C GLU A 28 8.35 -43.58 -1.97
N GLN A 29 8.98 -43.75 -0.80
CA GLN A 29 10.46 -43.92 -0.78
C GLN A 29 10.99 -45.22 -0.21
N ALA A 30 11.23 -46.16 -1.13
CA ALA A 30 12.49 -46.89 -1.20
C ALA A 30 13.43 -46.20 -2.22
N ALA A 31 14.74 -46.19 -1.91
CA ALA A 31 15.90 -45.89 -2.77
C ALA A 31 16.40 -44.42 -2.96
N GLU A 32 17.50 -44.15 -2.23
CA GLU A 32 18.82 -43.63 -2.67
C GLU A 32 19.08 -42.15 -3.07
N GLY A 33 20.08 -41.55 -2.38
CA GLY A 33 21.32 -41.02 -3.00
C GLY A 33 21.39 -39.53 -3.41
N PRO A 34 22.32 -38.70 -2.85
CA PRO A 34 22.42 -37.27 -3.16
C PRO A 34 23.49 -36.92 -4.22
N GLY A 35 23.11 -36.11 -5.23
CA GLY A 35 24.02 -35.47 -6.18
C GLY A 35 24.20 -33.96 -5.93
N PRO A 36 25.36 -33.35 -6.27
CA PRO A 36 25.66 -31.96 -5.96
C PRO A 36 25.18 -31.01 -7.07
N ARG A 37 24.62 -29.83 -6.72
CA ARG A 37 24.41 -28.75 -7.70
C ARG A 37 24.73 -27.37 -7.16
N ARG A 38 25.60 -26.71 -7.92
CA ARG A 38 25.96 -25.29 -7.93
C ARG A 38 24.73 -24.38 -8.09
N GLY A 39 24.85 -23.18 -7.52
CA GLY A 39 24.31 -21.92 -8.05
C GLY A 39 22.80 -21.74 -7.99
N GLN A 40 22.32 -20.95 -7.02
CA GLN A 40 21.07 -20.21 -7.24
C GLN A 40 21.02 -18.94 -6.40
N ALA A 41 20.94 -17.81 -7.11
CA ALA A 41 20.64 -16.50 -6.57
C ALA A 41 19.39 -16.56 -5.69
N GLY A 42 19.42 -15.82 -4.58
CA GLY A 42 18.43 -15.83 -3.52
C GLY A 42 17.02 -15.63 -4.06
N ARG A 43 16.26 -16.74 -4.18
CA ARG A 43 14.81 -16.69 -4.24
C ARG A 43 14.34 -16.21 -2.87
N GLY A 44 13.81 -14.99 -2.84
CA GLY A 44 13.21 -14.41 -1.64
C GLY A 44 12.20 -15.37 -1.03
N CYS A 45 12.18 -15.45 0.30
CA CYS A 45 11.31 -16.37 1.01
C CYS A 45 9.84 -15.96 0.86
N SER A 46 8.96 -16.92 0.56
CA SER A 46 7.50 -16.73 0.55
C SER A 46 6.88 -16.62 1.96
N CYS A 47 7.70 -16.46 3.01
CA CYS A 47 7.25 -16.22 4.39
C CYS A 47 6.59 -14.86 4.60
N GLY A 48 6.38 -14.07 3.54
CA GLY A 48 5.62 -12.84 3.58
C GLY A 48 4.16 -13.14 3.89
N SER A 49 3.85 -13.41 5.15
CA SER A 49 2.50 -13.27 5.70
C SER A 49 2.03 -11.88 5.31
N GLN A 50 1.15 -11.78 4.31
CA GLN A 50 0.53 -10.53 3.92
C GLN A 50 -0.25 -10.02 5.12
N ARG A 51 0.36 -9.14 5.92
CA ARG A 51 -0.35 -8.46 7.00
C ARG A 51 -1.34 -7.53 6.33
N ARG A 52 -2.64 -7.74 6.57
CA ARG A 52 -3.66 -6.81 6.10
C ARG A 52 -3.66 -5.64 7.05
N VAL A 53 -3.44 -4.44 6.50
CA VAL A 53 -3.49 -3.21 7.28
C VAL A 53 -4.78 -2.50 6.95
N ALA A 54 -5.59 -2.22 7.98
CA ALA A 54 -6.84 -1.51 7.85
C ALA A 54 -6.81 -0.23 8.69
N LEU A 55 -7.61 0.77 8.34
CA LEU A 55 -7.79 1.94 9.20
C LEU A 55 -8.53 1.53 10.47
N LYS A 56 -8.09 2.03 11.63
CA LYS A 56 -8.74 1.77 12.92
C LYS A 56 -10.15 2.35 12.96
N SER A 57 -10.33 3.54 12.41
CA SER A 57 -11.60 4.27 12.34
C SER A 57 -11.84 4.82 10.92
N PRO A 58 -12.25 3.96 9.97
CA PRO A 58 -12.39 4.34 8.56
C PRO A 58 -13.31 5.55 8.35
N GLN A 59 -14.42 5.66 9.08
CA GLN A 59 -15.39 6.75 8.93
C GLN A 59 -14.77 8.10 9.35
N VAL A 60 -13.99 8.12 10.43
CA VAL A 60 -13.32 9.33 10.92
C VAL A 60 -12.23 9.75 9.96
N ALA A 61 -11.40 8.80 9.51
CA ALA A 61 -10.34 9.06 8.54
C ALA A 61 -10.89 9.57 7.20
N CYS A 62 -11.96 8.95 6.68
CA CYS A 62 -12.61 9.39 5.45
C CYS A 62 -13.25 10.78 5.57
N LYS A 63 -13.90 11.09 6.72
CA LYS A 63 -14.45 12.43 6.98
C LYS A 63 -13.36 13.50 7.04
N ALA A 64 -12.24 13.21 7.69
CA ALA A 64 -11.09 14.12 7.73
C ALA A 64 -10.49 14.30 6.33
N ALA A 65 -10.22 13.20 5.63
CA ALA A 65 -9.65 13.24 4.28
C ALA A 65 -10.54 13.98 3.28
N SER A 66 -11.85 13.81 3.33
CA SER A 66 -12.77 14.55 2.46
C SER A 66 -12.78 16.04 2.77
N ALA A 67 -12.78 16.44 4.05
CA ALA A 67 -12.67 17.84 4.44
C ALA A 67 -11.36 18.48 3.95
N VAL A 68 -10.24 17.75 4.07
CA VAL A 68 -8.92 18.16 3.55
C VAL A 68 -8.94 18.28 2.03
N LEU A 69 -9.55 17.34 1.33
CA LEU A 69 -9.66 17.37 -0.13
C LEU A 69 -10.43 18.61 -0.57
N VAL A 70 -11.59 18.89 0.03
CA VAL A 70 -12.40 20.07 -0.29
C VAL A 70 -11.60 21.36 -0.03
N LYS A 71 -10.89 21.45 1.10
CA LYS A 71 -10.03 22.60 1.40
C LYS A 71 -8.90 22.77 0.38
N THR A 72 -8.30 21.65 -0.04
CA THR A 72 -7.21 21.65 -1.02
C THR A 72 -7.70 22.01 -2.42
N LEU A 73 -8.84 21.49 -2.86
CA LEU A 73 -9.45 21.86 -4.14
C LEU A 73 -9.90 23.31 -4.16
N ARG A 74 -10.44 23.84 -3.05
CA ARG A 74 -10.73 25.27 -2.92
C ARG A 74 -9.46 26.11 -3.05
N PHE A 75 -8.35 25.69 -2.47
CA PHE A 75 -7.06 26.36 -2.67
C PHE A 75 -6.68 26.38 -4.16
N VAL A 76 -6.72 25.23 -4.84
CA VAL A 76 -6.41 25.10 -6.27
C VAL A 76 -7.28 26.01 -7.13
N GLN A 77 -8.59 26.05 -6.88
CA GLN A 77 -9.54 26.91 -7.61
C GLN A 77 -9.26 28.41 -7.45
N ASN A 78 -8.52 28.81 -6.40
CA ASN A 78 -8.16 30.21 -6.14
C ASN A 78 -6.71 30.53 -6.56
N VAL A 79 -6.01 29.61 -7.23
CA VAL A 79 -4.69 29.89 -7.80
C VAL A 79 -4.86 30.67 -9.11
N PRO A 80 -4.26 31.88 -9.25
CA PRO A 80 -4.48 32.73 -10.43
C PRO A 80 -4.16 32.02 -11.75
N CYS A 81 -2.97 31.42 -11.89
CA CYS A 81 -2.60 30.72 -13.12
C CYS A 81 -3.43 29.46 -13.42
N PHE A 82 -4.16 28.92 -12.44
CA PHE A 82 -5.11 27.82 -12.67
C PHE A 82 -6.44 28.35 -13.24
N GLN A 83 -6.89 29.53 -12.80
CA GLN A 83 -8.11 30.17 -13.27
C GLN A 83 -8.03 30.62 -14.74
N GLU A 84 -6.83 30.93 -15.23
CA GLU A 84 -6.58 31.30 -16.62
C GLU A 84 -6.70 30.11 -17.61
N LEU A 85 -6.71 28.87 -17.11
CA LEU A 85 -6.78 27.69 -17.96
C LEU A 85 -8.23 27.39 -18.42
N PRO A 86 -8.43 26.85 -19.63
CA PRO A 86 -9.71 26.29 -20.06
C PRO A 86 -10.23 25.24 -19.08
N LEU A 87 -11.56 25.12 -18.96
CA LEU A 87 -12.19 24.19 -18.01
C LEU A 87 -11.74 22.73 -18.20
N ASP A 88 -11.56 22.29 -19.44
CA ASP A 88 -11.09 20.93 -19.73
C ASP A 88 -9.68 20.67 -19.19
N GLU A 89 -8.79 21.66 -19.32
CA GLU A 89 -7.43 21.58 -18.78
C GLU A 89 -7.43 21.60 -17.25
N GLN A 90 -8.27 22.44 -16.64
CA GLN A 90 -8.46 22.45 -15.18
C GLN A 90 -8.92 21.08 -14.66
N LEU A 91 -9.88 20.45 -15.35
CA LEU A 91 -10.39 19.12 -14.99
C LEU A 91 -9.33 18.03 -15.13
N VAL A 92 -8.54 18.05 -16.22
CA VAL A 92 -7.45 17.09 -16.45
C VAL A 92 -6.37 17.23 -15.38
N LEU A 93 -5.95 18.46 -15.06
CA LEU A 93 -4.95 18.72 -14.02
C LEU A 93 -5.42 18.17 -12.68
N VAL A 94 -6.62 18.55 -12.22
CA VAL A 94 -7.15 18.08 -10.94
C VAL A 94 -7.31 16.56 -10.92
N ARG A 95 -7.83 15.93 -11.98
CA ARG A 95 -7.97 14.47 -12.06
C ARG A 95 -6.63 13.73 -12.03
N SER A 96 -5.58 14.31 -12.60
CA SER A 96 -4.26 13.68 -12.61
C SER A 96 -3.56 13.77 -11.25
N CYS A 97 -3.74 14.86 -10.48
CA CYS A 97 -2.93 15.11 -9.28
C CYS A 97 -3.71 15.17 -7.95
N TRP A 98 -5.02 14.87 -7.93
CA TRP A 98 -5.83 14.97 -6.69
C TRP A 98 -5.29 14.12 -5.53
N ALA A 99 -4.75 12.93 -5.82
CA ALA A 99 -4.26 12.02 -4.79
C ALA A 99 -2.98 12.55 -4.11
N PRO A 100 -1.91 12.93 -4.86
CA PRO A 100 -0.77 13.63 -4.26
C PRO A 100 -1.13 14.92 -3.53
N LEU A 101 -2.06 15.72 -4.08
CA LEU A 101 -2.57 16.93 -3.42
C LEU A 101 -3.28 16.62 -2.10
N LEU A 102 -4.05 15.55 -2.04
CA LEU A 102 -4.68 15.07 -0.81
C LEU A 102 -3.64 14.70 0.24
N VAL A 103 -2.60 13.95 -0.13
CA VAL A 103 -1.54 13.54 0.82
C VAL A 103 -0.79 14.77 1.36
N LEU A 104 -0.49 15.77 0.51
CA LEU A 104 0.07 17.05 0.96
C LEU A 104 -0.89 17.80 1.89
N GLY A 105 -2.18 17.81 1.58
CA GLY A 105 -3.21 18.39 2.44
C GLY A 105 -3.29 17.71 3.81
N LEU A 106 -3.24 16.38 3.85
CA LEU A 106 -3.24 15.60 5.10
C LEU A 106 -2.02 15.93 5.96
N ALA A 107 -0.86 16.09 5.32
CA ALA A 107 0.37 16.50 6.00
C ALA A 107 0.26 17.90 6.60
N GLN A 108 -0.27 18.86 5.82
CA GLN A 108 -0.44 20.25 6.23
C GLN A 108 -1.45 20.39 7.38
N GLU A 109 -2.57 19.66 7.34
CA GLU A 109 -3.61 19.68 8.39
C GLU A 109 -3.31 18.72 9.56
N ARG A 110 -2.13 18.08 9.59
CA ARG A 110 -1.69 17.15 10.64
C ARG A 110 -2.69 16.00 10.91
N VAL A 111 -3.29 15.44 9.85
CA VAL A 111 -4.27 14.35 9.98
C VAL A 111 -3.55 13.02 10.26
N HIS A 112 -3.92 12.36 11.36
CA HIS A 112 -3.35 11.08 11.77
C HIS A 112 -4.16 9.91 11.19
N LEU A 113 -3.49 9.03 10.44
CA LEU A 113 -4.08 7.81 9.90
C LEU A 113 -3.72 6.62 10.79
N GLU A 114 -4.56 6.34 11.79
CA GLU A 114 -4.39 5.16 12.65
C GLU A 114 -4.74 3.89 11.87
N THR A 115 -3.83 2.90 11.91
CA THR A 115 -4.07 1.60 11.25
C THR A 115 -3.92 0.47 12.24
N VAL A 116 -4.68 -0.58 12.02
CA VAL A 116 -4.62 -1.85 12.75
C VAL A 116 -4.07 -2.91 11.80
N GLU A 117 -3.07 -3.65 12.24
CA GLU A 117 -2.61 -4.84 11.54
C GLU A 117 -3.51 -6.01 11.90
N SER A 118 -4.10 -6.64 10.90
CA SER A 118 -4.80 -7.91 11.03
C SER A 118 -3.93 -9.00 10.43
N ALA A 119 -3.65 -10.04 11.24
CA ALA A 119 -2.99 -11.24 10.74
C ALA A 119 -3.92 -11.91 9.71
N GLU A 120 -3.40 -12.20 8.51
CA GLU A 120 -4.13 -13.05 7.56
C GLU A 120 -4.39 -14.40 8.24
N PRO A 121 -5.63 -14.94 8.15
CA PRO A 121 -5.88 -16.30 8.57
C PRO A 121 -4.93 -17.23 7.82
N SER A 122 -4.32 -18.19 8.53
CA SER A 122 -3.40 -19.15 7.90
C SER A 122 -4.05 -19.81 6.68
N MET A 123 -3.26 -20.28 5.70
CA MET A 123 -3.80 -20.99 4.54
C MET A 123 -4.75 -22.13 4.95
N LEU A 124 -4.43 -22.84 6.05
CA LEU A 124 -5.32 -23.84 6.64
C LEU A 124 -6.62 -23.22 7.16
N GLN A 125 -6.54 -22.12 7.90
CA GLN A 125 -7.73 -21.41 8.38
C GLN A 125 -8.59 -20.91 7.21
N ARG A 126 -7.99 -20.42 6.12
CA ARG A 126 -8.71 -20.06 4.88
C ARG A 126 -9.42 -21.27 4.28
N ILE A 127 -8.74 -22.40 4.11
CA ILE A 127 -9.36 -23.62 3.57
C ILE A 127 -10.51 -24.10 4.47
N LEU A 128 -10.33 -24.05 5.79
CA LEU A 128 -11.31 -24.50 6.77
C LEU A 128 -12.53 -23.56 6.87
N THR A 129 -12.35 -22.25 6.70
CA THR A 129 -13.44 -21.27 6.76
C THR A 129 -14.13 -21.07 5.41
N THR A 130 -13.42 -21.19 4.28
CA THR A 130 -13.98 -21.14 2.92
C THR A 130 -15.03 -22.24 2.71
N ARG A 131 -14.87 -23.43 3.34
CA ARG A 131 -15.86 -24.51 3.23
C ARG A 131 -17.17 -24.23 3.99
N ARG A 132 -17.19 -23.28 4.92
CA ARG A 132 -18.40 -22.92 5.70
C ARG A 132 -19.18 -21.73 5.14
N HIS A 133 -18.64 -21.03 4.15
CA HIS A 133 -19.36 -19.99 3.41
C HIS A 133 -19.57 -20.50 1.97
N GLY A 134 -20.61 -21.30 1.80
CA GLY A 134 -21.24 -21.42 0.49
C GLY A 134 -21.62 -20.01 0.01
N GLU A 135 -21.26 -19.70 -1.23
CA GLU A 135 -21.77 -18.54 -1.98
C GLU A 135 -21.34 -17.15 -1.47
N HIS A 136 -20.04 -16.84 -1.54
CA HIS A 136 -19.61 -15.49 -1.93
C HIS A 136 -18.27 -15.59 -2.65
N ALA A 137 -18.33 -15.91 -3.94
CA ALA A 137 -17.22 -15.63 -4.85
C ALA A 137 -16.94 -14.12 -4.77
N PRO A 138 -15.68 -13.67 -4.60
CA PRO A 138 -15.38 -12.25 -4.72
C PRO A 138 -15.71 -11.81 -6.14
N ALA A 139 -16.64 -10.87 -6.27
CA ALA A 139 -17.00 -10.28 -7.55
C ALA A 139 -15.72 -9.83 -8.31
N PRO A 140 -15.63 -10.09 -9.63
CA PRO A 140 -14.51 -9.62 -10.44
C PRO A 140 -14.57 -8.10 -10.50
N GLY A 141 -13.69 -7.42 -9.75
CA GLY A 141 -13.69 -5.96 -9.62
C GLY A 141 -13.29 -5.43 -8.25
N ARG A 142 -13.05 -6.30 -7.25
CA ARG A 142 -12.50 -5.85 -5.96
C ARG A 142 -11.03 -5.44 -6.16
N GLN A 143 -10.80 -4.14 -6.29
CA GLN A 143 -9.48 -3.50 -6.22
C GLN A 143 -8.68 -4.13 -5.08
N HIS A 144 -7.44 -4.54 -5.36
CA HIS A 144 -6.59 -5.13 -4.34
C HIS A 144 -6.47 -4.14 -3.17
N PRO A 145 -6.71 -4.57 -1.93
CA PRO A 145 -6.48 -3.70 -0.78
C PRO A 145 -5.01 -3.25 -0.80
N PRO A 146 -4.73 -1.98 -0.44
CA PRO A 146 -3.39 -1.44 -0.47
C PRO A 146 -2.46 -2.32 0.36
N SER A 147 -1.25 -2.53 -0.15
CA SER A 147 -0.22 -3.29 0.55
C SER A 147 0.20 -2.56 1.82
N ALA A 148 0.65 -3.33 2.82
CA ALA A 148 1.21 -2.77 4.04
C ALA A 148 2.38 -1.80 3.76
N GLY A 149 3.16 -2.07 2.70
CA GLY A 149 4.27 -1.22 2.27
C GLY A 149 3.81 0.16 1.78
N GLU A 150 2.74 0.23 0.98
CA GLU A 150 2.18 1.50 0.50
C GLU A 150 1.62 2.34 1.66
N ILE A 151 0.91 1.69 2.59
CA ILE A 151 0.37 2.37 3.78
C ILE A 151 1.52 2.91 4.64
N GLN A 152 2.58 2.13 4.82
CA GLN A 152 3.76 2.57 5.57
C GLN A 152 4.51 3.70 4.85
N ALA A 153 4.54 3.70 3.51
CA ALA A 153 5.13 4.77 2.73
C ALA A 153 4.37 6.09 2.93
N ILE A 154 3.02 6.06 2.90
CA ILE A 154 2.18 7.23 3.17
C ILE A 154 2.43 7.74 4.60
N LYS A 155 2.41 6.85 5.60
CA LYS A 155 2.69 7.22 6.99
C LYS A 155 4.07 7.84 7.17
N GLY A 156 5.08 7.24 6.55
CA GLY A 156 6.45 7.74 6.57
C GLY A 156 6.58 9.10 5.89
N PHE A 157 5.83 9.35 4.81
CA PHE A 157 5.76 10.67 4.18
C PHE A 157 5.18 11.71 5.14
N LEU A 158 4.02 11.44 5.74
CA LEU A 158 3.37 12.36 6.69
C LEU A 158 4.30 12.70 7.85
N ALA A 159 4.93 11.68 8.46
CA ALA A 159 5.87 11.87 9.56
C ALA A 159 7.07 12.75 9.17
N LYS A 160 7.63 12.56 7.96
CA LYS A 160 8.72 13.41 7.45
C LYS A 160 8.28 14.87 7.30
N CYS A 161 7.12 15.11 6.68
CA CYS A 161 6.57 16.46 6.56
C CYS A 161 6.36 17.14 7.92
N TRP A 162 6.03 16.37 8.95
CA TRP A 162 5.85 16.87 10.31
C TRP A 162 7.17 17.17 11.01
N SER A 163 8.24 16.41 10.71
CA SER A 163 9.59 16.68 11.24
C SER A 163 10.31 17.85 10.58
N LEU A 164 9.92 18.21 9.35
CA LEU A 164 10.59 19.25 8.55
C LEU A 164 10.06 20.67 8.80
N ASP A 165 9.05 20.84 9.67
CA ASP A 165 8.39 22.11 9.98
C ASP A 165 8.07 22.98 8.74
N ILE A 166 7.51 22.33 7.71
CA ILE A 166 7.15 22.98 6.44
C ILE A 166 6.10 24.07 6.69
N SER A 167 6.40 25.30 6.30
CA SER A 167 5.52 26.45 6.46
C SER A 167 4.32 26.40 5.50
N THR A 168 3.27 27.17 5.81
CA THR A 168 2.09 27.32 4.94
C THR A 168 2.46 27.76 3.52
N LYS A 169 3.47 28.63 3.38
CA LYS A 169 3.93 29.13 2.08
C LYS A 169 4.65 28.04 1.29
N GLU A 170 5.47 27.24 1.94
CA GLU A 170 6.15 26.10 1.29
C GLU A 170 5.15 25.02 0.86
N TYR A 171 4.13 24.72 1.68
CA TYR A 171 3.04 23.85 1.24
C TYR A 171 2.29 24.39 0.01
N ALA A 172 2.11 25.70 -0.09
CA ALA A 172 1.50 26.30 -1.28
C ALA A 172 2.37 26.06 -2.53
N TYR A 173 3.70 26.22 -2.43
CA TYR A 173 4.62 25.92 -3.52
C TYR A 173 4.67 24.44 -3.90
N LEU A 174 4.66 23.54 -2.92
CA LEU A 174 4.61 22.09 -3.17
C LEU A 174 3.32 21.70 -3.88
N LYS A 175 2.16 22.22 -3.45
CA LYS A 175 0.88 22.01 -4.12
C LYS A 175 0.89 22.56 -5.55
N GLY A 176 1.46 23.75 -5.77
CA GLY A 176 1.62 24.30 -7.11
C GLY A 176 2.50 23.43 -8.01
N THR A 177 3.61 22.92 -7.47
CA THR A 177 4.52 22.01 -8.20
C THR A 177 3.80 20.72 -8.59
N VAL A 178 3.03 20.14 -7.69
CA VAL A 178 2.22 18.93 -7.96
C VAL A 178 1.11 19.22 -8.99
N LEU A 179 0.43 20.36 -8.86
CA LEU A 179 -0.67 20.74 -9.73
C LEU A 179 -0.22 20.94 -11.17
N PHE A 180 0.92 21.61 -11.38
CA PHE A 180 1.45 21.94 -12.72
C PHE A 180 2.52 20.97 -13.22
N ASN A 181 2.65 19.79 -12.59
CA ASN A 181 3.51 18.70 -13.06
C ASN A 181 2.72 17.39 -13.30
N PRO A 182 1.84 17.34 -14.31
CA PRO A 182 0.98 16.19 -14.56
C PRO A 182 1.73 14.94 -15.08
N GLY A 183 3.01 15.06 -15.46
CA GLY A 183 3.77 14.06 -16.22
C GLY A 183 4.06 12.73 -15.51
N GLU A 184 3.95 12.65 -14.19
CA GLU A 184 4.27 11.43 -13.43
C GLU A 184 3.07 10.74 -12.76
N CYS A 185 1.89 11.37 -12.74
CA CYS A 185 0.73 10.83 -12.00
C CYS A 185 -0.17 9.89 -12.84
N ASN A 186 0.08 9.75 -14.14
CA ASN A 186 -0.75 8.92 -15.04
C ASN A 186 -0.52 7.40 -14.91
N TYR A 187 0.49 6.94 -14.16
CA TYR A 187 0.80 5.51 -14.08
C TYR A 187 0.04 4.73 -12.99
N LEU A 188 -0.63 5.41 -12.04
CA LEU A 188 -1.24 4.75 -10.88
C LEU A 188 -2.77 4.84 -10.81
N CYS A 189 -3.43 5.65 -11.65
CA CYS A 189 -4.88 5.83 -11.60
C CYS A 189 -5.61 5.67 -12.95
N ILE A 190 -4.90 5.27 -14.01
CA ILE A 190 -5.50 4.94 -15.32
C ILE A 190 -5.39 3.44 -15.55
N ASN A 191 -6.05 2.66 -14.70
CA ASN A 191 -6.50 1.31 -15.04
C ASN A 191 -7.83 1.09 -14.31
N HIS A 192 -8.87 1.55 -14.99
CA HIS A 192 -10.31 1.23 -14.93
C HIS A 192 -10.85 0.55 -13.66
#